data_AF-A0A3R6WZM8-F1
#
_entry.id   AF-A0A3R6WZM8-F1
#
_cell.length_a   1.000
_cell.length_b   1.000
_cell.length_c   1.000
_cell.angle_alpha   90.00
_cell.angle_beta   90.00
_cell.angle_gamma   90.00
#
_symmetry.space_group_name_H-M   'P 1'
#
loop_
_entity.id
_entity.type
_entity.pdbx_description
1 polymer ?
#
loop_
_entity_poly.entity_id
_entity_poly.type
_entity_poly.pdbx_seq_one_letter_code
_entity_poly.pdbx_strand_id
1 'polypeptide(L)'
;MRIRNTATRVYLSRHGRITLAVAPNSRAVYAHLTAVYNTLRQSYRVRTDVVLPRPPETAHPFATTIKNHVVPFERWPRATVKKMAYHAPKPTRTHPLISATRPTLAHVRTYLSTSRQLLRAATPVHADVWLRLVLRMLPVNARLPFTQHIEPDVIFCSHGCSAVETELHAFYTCPKIEPLWAWLDTSWRPLGAAVRWTTVTDLSQFQVHARHTRHRDELHQLWVITVAVTIHTIWTRRNAAKFDRRKLPPPQVLTETTYVLWLATIRRQLRLLEDDSPEHRHLLEATQLLLRQRGYRALSTKHPLGLQLRPSLA
;
A
#
# COMPACT_ATOMS: atom_id res chain seq x y z
N MET A 1 -1.61 -20.32 -17.69
CA MET A 1 -1.32 -18.87 -17.56
C MET A 1 -2.59 -18.11 -17.94
N ARG A 2 -3.21 -17.32 -17.05
CA ARG A 2 -4.56 -16.73 -17.26
C ARG A 2 -4.57 -15.76 -18.46
N ILE A 3 -5.08 -16.23 -19.60
CA ILE A 3 -5.24 -15.48 -20.87
C ILE A 3 -6.35 -14.41 -20.81
N ARG A 4 -7.14 -14.31 -19.73
CA ARG A 4 -8.35 -13.46 -19.70
C ARG A 4 -8.38 -12.43 -18.57
N ASN A 5 -7.30 -11.67 -18.37
CA ASN A 5 -7.43 -10.36 -17.71
C ASN A 5 -7.23 -9.26 -18.75
N THR A 6 -8.32 -8.84 -19.38
CA THR A 6 -8.34 -7.73 -20.36
C THR A 6 -7.92 -6.39 -19.77
N ALA A 7 -7.85 -6.27 -18.43
CA ALA A 7 -7.30 -5.10 -17.74
C ALA A 7 -5.77 -5.15 -17.56
N THR A 8 -5.15 -6.32 -17.67
CA THR A 8 -3.70 -6.46 -17.53
C THR A 8 -3.02 -6.13 -18.86
N ARG A 9 -2.39 -4.96 -18.90
CA ARG A 9 -1.66 -4.47 -20.09
C ARG A 9 -0.29 -5.09 -20.27
N VAL A 10 0.14 -6.02 -19.43
CA VAL A 10 1.51 -6.53 -19.42
C VAL A 10 1.49 -8.06 -19.41
N TYR A 11 2.13 -8.70 -20.38
CA TYR A 11 2.24 -10.15 -20.46
C TYR A 11 3.67 -10.56 -20.82
N LEU A 12 4.06 -11.74 -20.33
CA LEU A 12 5.29 -12.39 -20.76
C LEU A 12 5.09 -12.97 -22.16
N SER A 13 5.88 -12.49 -23.12
CA SER A 13 5.94 -13.05 -24.47
C SER A 13 6.52 -14.46 -24.44
N ARG A 14 6.35 -15.20 -25.53
CA ARG A 14 6.91 -16.56 -25.71
C ARG A 14 8.42 -16.63 -25.54
N HIS A 15 9.13 -15.50 -25.66
CA HIS A 15 10.57 -15.37 -25.47
C HIS A 15 10.97 -14.86 -24.08
N GLY A 16 10.07 -14.91 -23.10
CA GLY A 16 10.34 -14.47 -21.73
C GLY A 16 10.48 -12.95 -21.54
N ARG A 17 10.22 -12.15 -22.58
CA ARG A 17 10.21 -10.67 -22.45
C ARG A 17 8.87 -10.17 -21.96
N ILE A 18 8.89 -9.25 -21.00
CA ILE A 18 7.73 -8.49 -20.57
C ILE A 18 7.30 -7.56 -21.70
N THR A 19 6.08 -7.73 -22.20
CA THR A 19 5.53 -6.98 -23.32
C THR A 19 4.19 -6.35 -22.98
N LEU A 20 3.91 -5.19 -23.58
CA LEU A 20 2.64 -4.49 -23.41
C LEU A 20 1.58 -5.06 -24.38
N ALA A 21 0.42 -5.43 -23.84
CA ALA A 21 -0.75 -5.76 -24.63
C ALA A 21 -1.20 -4.54 -25.44
N VAL A 22 -1.48 -4.77 -26.72
CA VAL A 22 -2.07 -3.77 -27.61
C VAL A 22 -3.46 -3.43 -27.07
N ALA A 23 -3.77 -2.14 -26.93
CA ALA A 23 -5.09 -1.72 -26.49
C ALA A 23 -6.16 -2.27 -27.44
N PRO A 24 -7.24 -2.90 -26.90
CA PRO A 24 -8.39 -3.28 -27.70
C PRO A 24 -8.86 -2.07 -28.52
N ASN A 25 -9.29 -2.30 -29.76
CA ASN A 25 -9.79 -1.25 -30.67
C ASN A 25 -8.76 -0.23 -31.17
N SER A 26 -7.48 -0.31 -30.78
CA SER A 26 -6.46 0.62 -31.29
C SER A 26 -6.31 0.58 -32.81
N ARG A 27 -6.55 -0.58 -33.45
CA ARG A 27 -6.61 -0.71 -34.91
C ARG A 27 -7.81 0.03 -35.50
N ALA A 28 -8.99 -0.10 -34.88
CA ALA A 28 -10.21 0.56 -35.32
C ALA A 28 -10.11 2.09 -35.18
N VAL A 29 -9.59 2.58 -34.04
CA VAL A 29 -9.33 4.01 -33.82
C VAL A 29 -8.31 4.54 -34.82
N TYR A 30 -7.21 3.83 -35.05
CA TYR A 30 -6.22 4.25 -36.05
C TYR A 30 -6.82 4.29 -37.46
N ALA A 31 -7.55 3.24 -37.87
CA ALA A 31 -8.22 3.19 -39.15
C ALA A 31 -9.24 4.33 -39.33
N HIS A 32 -10.01 4.66 -38.28
CA HIS A 32 -10.94 5.77 -38.29
C HIS A 32 -10.23 7.12 -38.45
N LEU A 33 -9.17 7.38 -37.66
CA LEU A 33 -8.38 8.61 -37.78
C LEU A 33 -7.71 8.72 -39.15
N THR A 34 -7.21 7.62 -39.71
CA THR A 34 -6.67 7.59 -41.08
C THR A 34 -7.75 7.88 -42.12
N ALA A 35 -8.96 7.33 -41.97
CA ALA A 35 -10.08 7.61 -42.85
C ALA A 35 -10.46 9.11 -42.81
N VAL A 36 -10.61 9.68 -41.61
CA VAL A 36 -10.88 11.12 -41.43
C VAL A 36 -9.79 11.97 -42.09
N TYR A 37 -8.52 11.64 -41.86
CA TYR A 37 -7.40 12.33 -42.49
C TYR A 37 -7.45 12.28 -44.02
N ASN A 38 -7.73 11.10 -44.60
CA ASN A 38 -7.83 10.93 -46.04
C ASN A 38 -9.01 11.71 -46.63
N THR A 39 -10.18 11.68 -45.97
CA THR A 39 -11.36 12.46 -46.39
C THR A 39 -11.07 13.96 -46.41
N LEU A 40 -10.42 14.48 -45.37
CA LEU A 40 -10.01 15.89 -45.32
C LEU A 40 -9.01 16.24 -46.41
N ARG A 41 -8.00 15.40 -46.66
CA ARG A 41 -7.06 15.66 -47.77
C ARG A 41 -7.76 15.73 -49.12
N GLN A 42 -8.71 14.83 -49.37
CA GLN A 42 -9.50 14.84 -50.60
C GLN A 42 -10.34 16.12 -50.71
N SER A 43 -11.02 16.54 -49.64
CA SER A 43 -11.84 17.76 -49.65
C SER A 43 -11.00 19.02 -49.90
N TYR A 44 -9.78 19.07 -49.37
CA TYR A 44 -8.85 20.18 -49.59
C TYR A 44 -7.93 20.01 -50.81
N ARG A 45 -8.13 18.96 -51.64
CA ARG A 45 -7.33 18.64 -52.84
C ARG A 45 -5.82 18.58 -52.57
N VAL A 46 -5.42 18.16 -51.37
CA VAL A 46 -4.01 18.03 -50.99
C VAL A 46 -3.47 16.71 -51.54
N ARG A 47 -2.50 16.76 -52.44
CA ARG A 47 -1.84 15.56 -52.98
C ARG A 47 -1.06 14.81 -51.90
N THR A 48 -0.96 13.48 -52.04
CA THR A 48 -0.35 12.59 -51.04
C THR A 48 1.14 12.80 -50.82
N ASP A 49 1.84 13.22 -51.87
CA ASP A 49 3.28 13.49 -51.98
C ASP A 49 3.69 14.86 -51.42
N VAL A 50 2.74 15.73 -51.10
CA VAL A 50 3.02 17.06 -50.56
C VAL A 50 3.23 16.96 -49.04
N VAL A 51 4.40 17.40 -48.59
CA VAL A 51 4.66 17.67 -47.17
C VAL A 51 3.77 18.83 -46.76
N LEU A 52 2.81 18.57 -45.89
CA LEU A 52 1.96 19.61 -45.32
C LEU A 52 2.84 20.63 -44.56
N PRO A 53 2.62 21.94 -44.75
CA PRO A 53 3.28 22.94 -43.92
C PRO A 53 2.97 22.63 -42.45
N ARG A 54 3.98 22.74 -41.58
CA ARG A 54 3.75 22.62 -40.15
C ARG A 54 3.01 23.88 -39.70
N PRO A 55 1.71 23.82 -39.37
CA PRO A 55 1.04 25.00 -38.87
C PRO A 55 1.72 25.46 -37.58
N PRO A 56 1.72 26.78 -37.29
CA PRO A 56 2.13 27.28 -35.99
C PRO A 56 1.29 26.59 -34.90
N GLU A 57 1.90 26.36 -33.73
CA GLU A 57 1.19 25.73 -32.62
C GLU A 57 0.04 26.63 -32.16
N THR A 58 -1.18 26.23 -32.48
CA THR A 58 -2.39 26.90 -32.00
C THR A 58 -2.85 26.26 -30.71
N ALA A 59 -3.36 27.07 -29.77
CA ALA A 59 -4.04 26.56 -28.60
C ALA A 59 -5.23 25.69 -29.03
N HIS A 60 -5.14 24.39 -28.78
CA HIS A 60 -6.14 23.42 -29.19
C HIS A 60 -6.82 22.81 -27.95
N PRO A 61 -8.15 22.59 -27.95
CA PRO A 61 -8.85 22.03 -26.80
C PRO A 61 -8.38 20.60 -26.46
N PHE A 62 -7.79 19.90 -27.44
CA PHE A 62 -7.18 18.59 -27.24
C PHE A 62 -5.65 18.73 -27.16
N ALA A 63 -5.14 18.81 -25.93
CA ALA A 63 -3.71 18.82 -25.62
C ALA A 63 -3.40 17.87 -24.45
N THR A 64 -2.17 17.34 -24.40
CA THR A 64 -1.72 16.49 -23.29
C THR A 64 -0.31 16.86 -22.88
N THR A 65 0.04 16.61 -21.61
CA THR A 65 1.41 16.80 -21.13
C THR A 65 2.27 15.59 -21.51
N ILE A 66 3.37 15.82 -22.24
CA ILE A 66 4.38 14.81 -22.60
C ILE A 66 5.74 15.35 -22.16
N LYS A 67 6.43 14.64 -21.25
CA LYS A 67 7.71 15.08 -20.67
C LYS A 67 7.66 16.55 -20.20
N ASN A 68 6.61 16.91 -19.47
CA ASN A 68 6.35 18.26 -18.94
C ASN A 68 6.06 19.36 -19.97
N HIS A 69 5.98 19.05 -21.26
CA HIS A 69 5.50 19.99 -22.28
C HIS A 69 4.04 19.74 -22.62
N VAL A 70 3.25 20.80 -22.76
CA VAL A 70 1.88 20.69 -23.29
C VAL A 70 2.01 20.52 -24.81
N VAL A 71 1.56 19.39 -25.32
CA VAL A 71 1.68 19.01 -26.73
C VAL A 71 0.28 18.90 -27.32
N PRO A 72 -0.02 19.57 -28.44
CA PRO A 72 -1.32 19.48 -29.09
C PRO A 72 -1.47 18.12 -29.79
N PHE A 73 -2.71 17.73 -30.11
CA PHE A 73 -3.02 16.36 -30.50
C PHE A 73 -2.28 15.87 -31.75
N GLU A 74 -1.93 16.76 -32.68
CA GLU A 74 -1.26 16.44 -33.95
C GLU A 74 0.16 15.93 -33.72
N ARG A 75 0.76 16.30 -32.59
CA ARG A 75 2.12 15.91 -32.18
C ARG A 75 2.13 14.76 -31.18
N TRP A 76 0.97 14.16 -30.88
CA TRP A 76 0.91 13.04 -29.96
C TRP A 76 1.62 11.80 -30.55
N PRO A 77 2.58 11.20 -29.82
CA PRO A 77 3.16 9.93 -30.21
C PRO A 77 2.09 8.85 -30.37
N ARG A 78 2.31 7.91 -31.29
CA ARG A 78 1.42 6.77 -31.51
C ARG A 78 1.09 6.01 -30.22
N ALA A 79 2.02 5.95 -29.27
CA ALA A 79 1.81 5.33 -27.96
C ALA A 79 0.73 6.06 -27.12
N THR A 80 0.68 7.38 -27.19
CA THR A 80 -0.30 8.24 -26.50
C THR A 80 -1.69 8.05 -27.10
N VAL A 81 -1.81 8.09 -28.43
CA VAL A 81 -3.08 7.82 -29.13
C VAL A 81 -3.61 6.43 -28.80
N LYS A 82 -2.74 5.41 -28.80
CA LYS A 82 -3.11 4.04 -28.38
C LYS A 82 -3.57 3.96 -26.91
N LYS A 83 -3.00 4.79 -26.02
CA LYS A 83 -3.39 4.85 -24.61
C LYS A 83 -4.78 5.46 -24.44
N MET A 84 -5.16 6.42 -25.29
CA MET A 84 -6.52 6.97 -25.28
C MET A 84 -7.57 5.98 -25.76
N ALA A 85 -7.25 5.18 -26.78
CA ALA A 85 -8.12 4.10 -27.26
C ALA A 85 -8.31 2.98 -26.21
N TYR A 86 -7.53 2.98 -25.13
CA TYR A 86 -7.67 2.00 -24.07
C TYR A 86 -8.80 2.38 -23.13
N HIS A 87 -9.90 1.64 -23.24
CA HIS A 87 -10.96 1.61 -22.25
C HIS A 87 -10.79 0.34 -21.42
N ALA A 88 -10.32 0.49 -20.18
CA ALA A 88 -10.31 -0.64 -19.25
C ALA A 88 -11.75 -1.18 -19.13
N PRO A 89 -11.94 -2.51 -19.15
CA PRO A 89 -13.24 -3.09 -18.87
C PRO A 89 -13.77 -2.54 -17.53
N LYS A 90 -15.08 -2.28 -17.46
CA LYS A 90 -15.71 -1.89 -16.19
C LYS A 90 -15.36 -2.97 -15.14
N PRO A 91 -14.87 -2.59 -13.95
CA PRO A 91 -14.59 -3.56 -12.90
C PRO A 91 -15.84 -4.39 -12.60
N THR A 92 -15.73 -5.71 -12.65
CA THR A 92 -16.84 -6.62 -12.35
C THR A 92 -17.02 -6.87 -10.85
N ARG A 93 -16.03 -6.46 -10.05
CA ARG A 93 -16.02 -6.63 -8.59
C ARG A 93 -16.00 -5.26 -7.91
N THR A 94 -16.77 -5.17 -6.83
CA THR A 94 -16.75 -4.04 -5.92
C THR A 94 -15.34 -3.85 -5.35
N HIS A 95 -14.90 -2.60 -5.25
CA HIS A 95 -13.59 -2.29 -4.67
C HIS A 95 -13.56 -2.73 -3.20
N PRO A 96 -12.48 -3.37 -2.70
CA PRO A 96 -12.43 -3.97 -1.36
C PRO A 96 -12.62 -2.99 -0.20
N LEU A 97 -12.39 -1.70 -0.43
CA LEU A 97 -12.57 -0.61 0.54
C LEU A 97 -13.94 0.10 0.47
N ILE A 98 -14.83 -0.29 -0.43
CA ILE A 98 -16.21 0.23 -0.39
C ILE A 98 -16.88 -0.30 0.88
N SER A 99 -17.43 0.61 1.67
CA SER A 99 -18.08 0.34 2.96
C SER A 99 -19.16 1.38 3.22
N ALA A 100 -19.95 1.21 4.29
CA ALA A 100 -20.95 2.21 4.71
C ALA A 100 -20.32 3.61 4.91
N THR A 101 -19.10 3.67 5.45
CA THR A 101 -18.33 4.91 5.64
C THR A 101 -17.64 5.42 4.38
N ARG A 102 -17.55 4.60 3.31
CA ARG A 102 -16.89 4.92 2.03
C ARG A 102 -17.74 4.38 0.88
N PRO A 103 -18.90 4.98 0.60
CA PRO A 103 -19.89 4.40 -0.31
C PRO A 103 -19.48 4.48 -1.78
N THR A 104 -18.57 5.40 -2.15
CA THR A 104 -18.18 5.62 -3.55
C THR A 104 -16.68 5.50 -3.78
N LEU A 105 -16.28 5.29 -5.03
CA LEU A 105 -14.86 5.25 -5.42
C LEU A 105 -14.12 6.57 -5.15
N ALA A 106 -14.83 7.71 -5.13
CA ALA A 106 -14.23 8.99 -4.76
C ALA A 106 -13.82 9.00 -3.27
N HIS A 107 -14.70 8.56 -2.37
CA HIS A 107 -14.39 8.41 -0.95
C HIS A 107 -13.22 7.44 -0.72
N VAL A 108 -13.19 6.32 -1.46
CA VAL A 108 -12.07 5.37 -1.43
C VAL A 108 -10.76 6.03 -1.87
N ARG A 109 -10.77 6.86 -2.93
CA ARG A 109 -9.57 7.57 -3.41
C ARG A 109 -9.05 8.55 -2.36
N THR A 110 -9.93 9.36 -1.77
CA THR A 110 -9.57 10.29 -0.69
C THR A 110 -8.98 9.54 0.49
N TYR A 111 -9.66 8.48 0.95
CA TYR A 111 -9.18 7.62 2.03
C TYR A 111 -7.78 7.05 1.77
N LEU A 112 -7.55 6.51 0.57
CA LEU A 112 -6.24 5.96 0.19
C LEU A 112 -5.17 7.04 0.10
N SER A 113 -5.52 8.25 -0.32
CA SER A 113 -4.60 9.39 -0.33
C SER A 113 -4.16 9.73 1.10
N THR A 114 -5.12 9.94 2.00
CA THR A 114 -4.85 10.23 3.42
C THR A 114 -4.07 9.11 4.10
N SER A 115 -4.47 7.85 3.88
CA SER A 115 -3.77 6.69 4.45
C SER A 115 -2.33 6.60 3.96
N ARG A 116 -2.06 6.87 2.67
CA ARG A 116 -0.69 6.90 2.14
C ARG A 116 0.13 8.03 2.74
N GLN A 117 -0.48 9.18 3.01
CA GLN A 117 0.21 10.29 3.68
C GLN A 117 0.61 9.88 5.11
N LEU A 118 -0.31 9.31 5.88
CA LEU A 118 -0.03 8.79 7.23
C LEU A 118 1.07 7.72 7.21
N LEU A 119 1.01 6.79 6.26
CA LEU A 119 1.97 5.69 6.13
C LEU A 119 3.40 6.14 5.77
N ARG A 120 3.64 7.41 5.40
CA ARG A 120 5.01 7.95 5.23
C ARG A 120 5.81 7.92 6.53
N ALA A 121 5.12 7.85 7.67
CA ALA A 121 5.73 7.66 8.97
C ALA A 121 6.40 6.28 9.13
N ALA A 122 5.90 5.26 8.44
CA ALA A 122 6.50 3.93 8.40
C ALA A 122 7.58 3.83 7.30
N THR A 123 8.37 2.75 7.31
CA THR A 123 9.25 2.46 6.18
C THR A 123 8.41 2.01 4.97
N PRO A 124 8.89 2.21 3.72
CA PRO A 124 8.13 1.81 2.53
C PRO A 124 7.70 0.35 2.52
N VAL A 125 8.55 -0.56 3.03
CA VAL A 125 8.24 -2.00 3.09
C VAL A 125 7.15 -2.30 4.13
N HIS A 126 7.13 -1.62 5.28
CA HIS A 126 6.07 -1.79 6.28
C HIS A 126 4.73 -1.24 5.75
N ALA A 127 4.77 -0.05 5.14
CA ALA A 127 3.60 0.59 4.54
C ALA A 127 2.99 -0.23 3.41
N ASP A 128 3.82 -0.83 2.56
CA ASP A 128 3.38 -1.66 1.43
C ASP A 128 2.62 -2.91 1.89
N VAL A 129 3.10 -3.63 2.92
CA VAL A 129 2.38 -4.80 3.44
C VAL A 129 1.02 -4.39 4.00
N TRP A 130 0.94 -3.29 4.75
CA TRP A 130 -0.34 -2.78 5.26
C TRP A 130 -1.31 -2.45 4.10
N LEU A 131 -0.83 -1.74 3.07
CA LEU A 131 -1.65 -1.38 1.92
C LEU A 131 -2.15 -2.63 1.18
N ARG A 132 -1.28 -3.63 1.00
CA ARG A 132 -1.67 -4.91 0.39
C ARG A 132 -2.68 -5.68 1.25
N LEU A 133 -2.61 -5.59 2.58
CA LEU A 133 -3.61 -6.19 3.46
C LEU A 133 -4.99 -5.57 3.22
N VAL A 134 -5.11 -4.25 3.31
CA VAL A 134 -6.42 -3.57 3.20
C VAL A 134 -7.01 -3.62 1.79
N LEU A 135 -6.16 -3.71 0.76
CA LEU A 135 -6.57 -3.93 -0.63
C LEU A 135 -6.85 -5.41 -0.95
N ARG A 136 -6.79 -6.30 0.04
CA ARG A 136 -6.98 -7.75 -0.12
C ARG A 136 -6.04 -8.36 -1.16
N MET A 137 -4.79 -7.91 -1.21
CA MET A 137 -3.77 -8.35 -2.16
C MET A 137 -2.81 -9.39 -1.58
N LEU A 138 -2.85 -9.64 -0.25
CA LEU A 138 -1.99 -10.64 0.37
C LEU A 138 -2.52 -12.07 0.12
N PRO A 139 -1.67 -13.01 -0.33
CA PRO A 139 -2.09 -14.38 -0.55
C PRO A 139 -2.16 -15.14 0.79
N VAL A 140 -3.36 -15.23 1.34
CA VAL A 140 -3.70 -16.12 2.46
C VAL A 140 -4.22 -17.47 1.94
N ASN A 141 -4.06 -18.52 2.74
CA ASN A 141 -4.32 -19.89 2.33
C ASN A 141 -5.80 -20.17 2.02
N ALA A 142 -6.75 -19.46 2.63
CA ALA A 142 -8.17 -19.58 2.28
C ALA A 142 -8.50 -19.25 0.81
N ARG A 143 -7.54 -18.69 0.05
CA ARG A 143 -7.67 -18.43 -1.40
C ARG A 143 -7.22 -19.57 -2.29
N LEU A 144 -6.77 -20.68 -1.69
CA LEU A 144 -6.25 -21.85 -2.39
C LEU A 144 -7.14 -23.11 -2.28
N PRO A 145 -8.49 -23.02 -2.22
CA PRO A 145 -9.31 -24.22 -2.10
C PRO A 145 -9.17 -25.14 -3.32
N PHE A 146 -8.83 -24.58 -4.48
CA PHE A 146 -8.64 -25.33 -5.72
C PHE A 146 -7.45 -26.30 -5.67
N THR A 147 -6.51 -26.17 -4.74
CA THR A 147 -5.38 -27.10 -4.58
C THR A 147 -5.60 -28.15 -3.48
N GLN A 148 -6.73 -28.13 -2.77
CA GLN A 148 -6.98 -29.05 -1.64
C GLN A 148 -7.01 -30.53 -2.03
N HIS A 149 -7.32 -30.85 -3.28
CA HIS A 149 -7.29 -32.22 -3.79
C HIS A 149 -5.86 -32.78 -3.90
N ILE A 150 -4.83 -31.93 -3.94
CA ILE A 150 -3.41 -32.30 -3.95
C ILE A 150 -2.84 -32.22 -2.54
N GLU A 151 -3.15 -31.13 -1.84
CA GLU A 151 -2.67 -30.85 -0.48
C GLU A 151 -3.86 -30.45 0.40
N PRO A 152 -4.47 -31.42 1.12
CA PRO A 152 -5.70 -31.18 1.91
C PRO A 152 -5.57 -30.02 2.90
N ASP A 153 -4.38 -29.89 3.49
CA ASP A 153 -4.07 -28.93 4.54
C ASP A 153 -3.70 -27.54 4.02
N VAL A 154 -3.68 -27.33 2.69
CA VAL A 154 -3.19 -26.10 2.05
C VAL A 154 -3.96 -24.85 2.47
N ILE A 155 -5.19 -24.98 2.99
CA ILE A 155 -6.04 -23.87 3.46
C ILE A 155 -5.79 -23.48 4.92
N PHE A 156 -5.10 -24.33 5.69
CA PHE A 156 -4.89 -24.12 7.12
C PHE A 156 -3.83 -23.07 7.40
N CYS A 157 -3.89 -22.49 8.60
CA CYS A 157 -3.07 -21.39 9.03
C CYS A 157 -1.58 -21.73 9.02
N SER A 158 -0.79 -20.93 8.30
CA SER A 158 0.66 -21.09 8.24
C SER A 158 1.37 -20.84 9.58
N HIS A 159 0.68 -20.26 10.57
CA HIS A 159 1.19 -20.16 11.94
C HIS A 159 1.13 -21.50 12.71
N GLY A 160 0.45 -22.51 12.19
CA GLY A 160 0.36 -23.85 12.78
C GLY A 160 -0.68 -23.99 13.90
N CYS A 161 -1.81 -23.29 13.80
CA CYS A 161 -2.96 -23.46 14.71
C CYS A 161 -4.12 -24.26 14.09
N SER A 162 -3.94 -24.80 12.89
CA SER A 162 -4.90 -25.67 12.18
C SER A 162 -6.26 -25.05 11.80
N ALA A 163 -6.50 -23.77 12.10
CA ALA A 163 -7.69 -23.07 11.62
C ALA A 163 -7.53 -22.63 10.14
N VAL A 164 -8.63 -22.35 9.45
CA VAL A 164 -8.61 -21.81 8.08
C VAL A 164 -7.96 -20.43 8.04
N GLU A 165 -6.99 -20.23 7.16
CA GLU A 165 -6.24 -18.99 7.09
C GLU A 165 -6.96 -17.90 6.27
N THR A 166 -7.85 -17.17 6.93
CA THR A 166 -8.38 -15.91 6.40
C THR A 166 -7.41 -14.75 6.69
N GLU A 167 -7.60 -13.57 6.07
CA GLU A 167 -6.82 -12.37 6.41
C GLU A 167 -7.00 -11.98 7.88
N LEU A 168 -8.26 -11.96 8.36
CA LEU A 168 -8.57 -11.70 9.76
C LEU A 168 -7.85 -12.70 10.69
N HIS A 169 -7.85 -13.99 10.32
CA HIS A 169 -7.19 -15.01 11.12
C HIS A 169 -5.66 -14.86 11.12
N ALA A 170 -5.05 -14.80 9.94
CA ALA A 170 -3.60 -14.73 9.79
C ALA A 170 -2.98 -13.48 10.44
N PHE A 171 -3.73 -12.38 10.48
CA PHE A 171 -3.21 -11.09 10.95
C PHE A 171 -3.73 -10.65 12.31
N TYR A 172 -4.81 -11.24 12.83
CA TYR A 172 -5.41 -10.75 14.08
C TYR A 172 -5.90 -11.85 15.03
N THR A 173 -6.78 -12.76 14.59
CA THR A 173 -7.46 -13.69 15.51
C THR A 173 -6.74 -15.02 15.74
N CYS A 174 -5.62 -15.29 15.07
CA CYS A 174 -4.88 -16.52 15.30
C CYS A 174 -4.27 -16.56 16.73
N PRO A 175 -4.50 -17.63 17.52
CA PRO A 175 -3.98 -17.74 18.88
C PRO A 175 -2.45 -17.65 18.99
N LYS A 176 -1.72 -17.92 17.91
CA LYS A 176 -0.25 -17.84 17.87
C LYS A 176 0.26 -16.40 17.78
N ILE A 177 -0.55 -15.46 17.29
CA ILE A 177 -0.21 -14.03 17.17
C ILE A 177 -0.99 -13.14 18.14
N GLU A 178 -2.11 -13.63 18.69
CA GLU A 178 -2.94 -12.89 19.65
C GLU A 178 -2.13 -12.27 20.80
N PRO A 179 -1.12 -12.95 21.40
CA PRO A 179 -0.33 -12.37 22.48
C PRO A 179 0.41 -11.08 22.10
N LEU A 180 0.77 -10.92 20.82
CA LEU A 180 1.40 -9.71 20.30
C LEU A 180 0.40 -8.55 20.31
N TRP A 181 -0.85 -8.80 19.90
CA TRP A 181 -1.91 -7.79 19.91
C TRP A 181 -2.36 -7.46 21.34
N ALA A 182 -2.44 -8.44 22.24
CA ALA A 182 -2.74 -8.21 23.65
C ALA A 182 -1.68 -7.35 24.35
N TRP A 183 -0.40 -7.57 24.03
CA TRP A 183 0.70 -6.73 24.49
C TRP A 183 0.56 -5.29 23.99
N LEU A 184 0.26 -5.10 22.70
CA LEU A 184 0.00 -3.77 22.14
C LEU A 184 -1.21 -3.11 22.79
N ASP A 185 -2.30 -3.84 23.00
CA ASP A 185 -3.51 -3.28 23.62
C ASP A 185 -3.24 -2.77 25.03
N THR A 186 -2.45 -3.54 25.81
CA THR A 186 -2.01 -3.13 27.15
C THR A 186 -1.25 -1.79 27.15
N SER A 187 -0.51 -1.50 26.08
CA SER A 187 0.23 -0.24 25.93
C SER A 187 -0.62 0.91 25.40
N TRP A 188 -1.52 0.64 24.45
CA TRP A 188 -2.24 1.67 23.70
C TRP A 188 -3.58 2.05 24.32
N ARG A 189 -4.23 1.12 25.01
CA ARG A 189 -5.53 1.32 25.63
C ARG A 189 -5.55 2.46 26.66
N PRO A 190 -4.54 2.66 27.53
CA PRO A 190 -4.48 3.82 28.42
C PRO A 190 -4.45 5.16 27.67
N LEU A 191 -3.96 5.19 26.43
CA LEU A 191 -3.93 6.40 25.61
C LEU A 191 -5.23 6.62 24.83
N GLY A 192 -6.18 5.69 24.88
CA GLY A 192 -7.48 5.76 24.22
C GLY A 192 -7.58 4.95 22.92
N ALA A 193 -6.48 4.31 22.50
CA ALA A 193 -6.43 3.52 21.28
C ALA A 193 -6.58 2.02 21.60
N ALA A 194 -7.78 1.48 21.42
CA ALA A 194 -8.02 0.04 21.53
C ALA A 194 -7.52 -0.70 20.28
N VAL A 195 -6.81 -1.81 20.47
CA VAL A 195 -6.30 -2.65 19.38
C VAL A 195 -7.41 -3.58 18.91
N ARG A 196 -8.11 -3.16 17.85
CA ARG A 196 -9.20 -3.89 17.20
C ARG A 196 -8.87 -4.13 15.75
N TRP A 197 -9.46 -5.16 15.14
CA TRP A 197 -9.31 -5.39 13.70
C TRP A 197 -9.66 -4.15 12.87
N THR A 198 -10.72 -3.43 13.27
CA THR A 198 -11.14 -2.19 12.61
C THR A 198 -10.13 -1.06 12.76
N THR A 199 -9.49 -0.87 13.92
CA THR A 199 -8.47 0.19 14.11
C THR A 199 -7.11 -0.17 13.49
N VAL A 200 -6.85 -1.47 13.30
CA VAL A 200 -5.67 -2.01 12.60
C VAL A 200 -5.82 -1.89 11.07
N THR A 201 -7.01 -2.13 10.53
CA THR A 201 -7.28 -2.08 9.07
C THR A 201 -7.86 -0.76 8.59
N ASP A 202 -8.30 0.10 9.50
CA ASP A 202 -8.76 1.44 9.20
C ASP A 202 -8.08 2.49 10.10
N LEU A 203 -7.01 3.08 9.58
CA LEU A 203 -6.18 4.04 10.32
C LEU A 203 -6.92 5.34 10.69
N SER A 204 -8.05 5.67 10.05
CA SER A 204 -8.87 6.82 10.44
C SER A 204 -9.72 6.59 11.69
N GLN A 205 -9.85 5.33 12.14
CA GLN A 205 -10.56 4.99 13.39
C GLN A 205 -9.70 5.22 14.64
N PHE A 206 -8.50 5.78 14.48
CA PHE A 206 -7.63 6.10 15.61
C PHE A 206 -8.27 7.14 16.53
N GLN A 207 -8.23 6.85 17.82
CA GLN A 207 -8.80 7.70 18.88
C GLN A 207 -7.77 7.87 19.99
N VAL A 208 -7.84 9.02 20.65
CA VAL A 208 -6.97 9.38 21.79
C VAL A 208 -7.86 9.88 22.92
N HIS A 209 -7.53 9.52 24.15
CA HIS A 209 -8.21 10.06 25.32
C HIS A 209 -8.05 11.58 25.40
N ALA A 210 -9.08 12.28 25.88
CA ALA A 210 -9.09 13.74 25.99
C ALA A 210 -7.86 14.33 26.69
N ARG A 211 -7.32 13.64 27.70
CA ARG A 211 -6.11 14.02 28.45
C ARG A 211 -4.82 14.06 27.60
N HIS A 212 -4.81 13.44 26.42
CA HIS A 212 -3.66 13.37 25.53
C HIS A 212 -3.93 14.06 24.18
N THR A 213 -4.99 14.87 24.07
CA THR A 213 -5.35 15.59 22.84
C THR A 213 -4.21 16.45 22.30
N ARG A 214 -3.37 16.99 23.19
CA ARG A 214 -2.18 17.77 22.82
C ARG A 214 -1.19 16.99 21.95
N HIS A 215 -1.11 15.67 22.10
CA HIS A 215 -0.20 14.79 21.35
C HIS A 215 -0.93 13.93 20.32
N ARG A 216 -2.13 14.34 19.88
CA ARG A 216 -3.00 13.50 19.05
C ARG A 216 -2.31 13.09 17.75
N ASP A 217 -1.67 14.03 17.07
CA ASP A 217 -1.10 13.81 15.75
C ASP A 217 0.16 12.92 15.84
N GLU A 218 1.01 13.16 16.84
CA GLU A 218 2.19 12.33 17.09
C GLU A 218 1.80 10.93 17.55
N LEU A 219 0.79 10.80 18.42
CA LEU A 219 0.27 9.49 18.82
C LEU A 219 -0.37 8.76 17.63
N HIS A 220 -1.01 9.47 16.70
CA HIS A 220 -1.54 8.87 15.47
C HIS A 220 -0.41 8.39 14.58
N GLN A 221 0.64 9.19 14.42
CA GLN A 221 1.84 8.80 13.70
C GLN A 221 2.48 7.54 14.30
N LEU A 222 2.63 7.49 15.62
CA LEU A 222 3.17 6.34 16.35
C LEU A 222 2.26 5.10 16.23
N TRP A 223 0.94 5.29 16.21
CA TRP A 223 -0.03 4.21 15.96
C TRP A 223 0.13 3.64 14.57
N VAL A 224 0.24 4.48 13.54
CA VAL A 224 0.47 4.08 12.15
C VAL A 224 1.75 3.25 12.03
N ILE A 225 2.85 3.70 12.65
CA ILE A 225 4.11 2.96 12.69
C ILE A 225 3.91 1.60 13.37
N THR A 226 3.24 1.57 14.53
CA THR A 226 2.94 0.35 15.30
C THR A 226 2.22 -0.68 14.45
N VAL A 227 1.11 -0.27 13.83
CA VAL A 227 0.27 -1.14 13.01
C VAL A 227 1.04 -1.65 11.79
N ALA A 228 1.75 -0.77 11.08
CA ALA A 228 2.51 -1.14 9.90
C ALA A 228 3.67 -2.12 10.21
N VAL A 229 4.44 -1.86 11.27
CA VAL A 229 5.53 -2.73 11.72
C VAL A 229 5.00 -4.09 12.17
N THR A 230 3.88 -4.10 12.91
CA THR A 230 3.28 -5.33 13.44
C THR A 230 2.75 -6.21 12.32
N ILE A 231 1.99 -5.64 11.39
CA ILE A 231 1.47 -6.36 10.22
C ILE A 231 2.63 -6.89 9.36
N HIS A 232 3.66 -6.08 9.13
CA HIS A 232 4.84 -6.53 8.38
C HIS A 232 5.55 -7.69 9.08
N THR A 233 5.70 -7.61 10.40
CA THR A 233 6.34 -8.67 11.20
C THR A 233 5.54 -9.96 11.11
N ILE A 234 4.23 -9.90 11.32
CA ILE A 234 3.34 -11.06 11.19
C ILE A 234 3.45 -11.66 9.79
N TRP A 235 3.37 -10.84 8.74
CA TRP A 235 3.47 -11.30 7.35
C TRP A 235 4.81 -11.99 7.06
N THR A 236 5.91 -11.41 7.52
CA THR A 236 7.26 -11.95 7.34
C THR A 236 7.41 -13.30 8.02
N ARG A 237 6.96 -13.41 9.29
CA ARG A 237 7.03 -14.66 10.04
C ARG A 237 6.11 -15.74 9.47
N ARG A 238 4.91 -15.35 9.05
CA ARG A 238 3.96 -16.23 8.35
C ARG A 238 4.57 -16.80 7.07
N ASN A 239 5.23 -15.97 6.26
CA ASN A 239 5.86 -16.42 5.02
C ASN A 239 7.05 -17.34 5.28
N ALA A 240 7.87 -17.02 6.28
CA ALA A 240 8.94 -17.91 6.71
C ALA A 240 8.41 -19.28 7.15
N ALA A 241 7.25 -19.31 7.81
CA ALA A 241 6.60 -20.57 8.16
C ALA A 241 6.06 -21.34 6.96
N LYS A 242 5.44 -20.63 6.02
CA LYS A 242 4.88 -21.26 4.81
C LYS A 242 5.95 -21.78 3.85
N PHE A 243 6.96 -20.97 3.56
CA PHE A 243 7.89 -21.21 2.45
C PHE A 243 9.25 -21.75 2.91
N ASP A 244 9.69 -21.36 4.10
CA ASP A 244 11.03 -21.70 4.61
C ASP A 244 10.99 -22.78 5.69
N ARG A 245 9.82 -23.38 5.95
CA ARG A 245 9.57 -24.37 7.01
C ARG A 245 10.02 -23.90 8.40
N ARG A 246 10.00 -22.58 8.65
CA ARG A 246 10.40 -22.02 9.95
C ARG A 246 9.21 -21.98 10.91
N LYS A 247 9.39 -22.43 12.15
CA LYS A 247 8.34 -22.26 13.16
C LYS A 247 8.16 -20.79 13.52
N LEU A 248 6.93 -20.40 13.89
CA LEU A 248 6.69 -19.08 14.45
C LEU A 248 7.55 -18.91 15.72
N PRO A 249 8.27 -17.79 15.89
CA PRO A 249 9.03 -17.55 17.11
C PRO A 249 8.13 -17.57 18.35
N PRO A 250 8.68 -17.88 19.55
CA PRO A 250 7.96 -17.71 20.80
C PRO A 250 7.40 -16.28 20.94
N PRO A 251 6.25 -16.09 21.58
CA PRO A 251 5.60 -14.77 21.70
C PRO A 251 6.53 -13.66 22.23
N GLN A 252 7.38 -13.97 23.20
CA GLN A 252 8.33 -13.00 23.77
C GLN A 252 9.33 -12.48 22.71
N VAL A 253 9.86 -13.37 21.88
CA VAL A 253 10.79 -13.01 20.79
C VAL A 253 10.08 -12.20 19.72
N LEU A 254 8.83 -12.56 19.40
CA LEU A 254 8.00 -11.84 18.44
C LEU A 254 7.72 -10.40 18.92
N THR A 255 7.34 -10.25 20.18
CA THR A 255 7.10 -8.96 20.83
C THR A 255 8.36 -8.10 20.87
N GLU A 256 9.49 -8.65 21.29
CA GLU A 256 10.76 -7.91 21.36
C GLU A 256 11.25 -7.50 19.96
N THR A 257 11.18 -8.39 18.96
CA THR A 257 11.56 -8.05 17.58
C THR A 257 10.68 -6.94 17.03
N THR A 258 9.36 -7.02 17.25
CA THR A 258 8.40 -6.00 16.81
C THR A 258 8.69 -4.66 17.46
N TYR A 259 8.98 -4.66 18.77
CA TYR A 259 9.37 -3.46 19.53
C TYR A 259 10.65 -2.82 19.01
N VAL A 260 11.71 -3.60 18.76
CA VAL A 260 12.98 -3.08 18.25
C VAL A 260 12.82 -2.48 16.84
N LEU A 261 12.05 -3.13 15.97
CA LEU A 261 11.72 -2.60 14.63
C LEU A 261 10.90 -1.31 14.71
N TRP A 262 9.97 -1.26 15.66
CA TRP A 262 9.15 -0.08 15.92
C TRP A 262 10.02 1.10 16.40
N LEU A 263 10.88 0.89 17.40
CA LEU A 263 11.86 1.88 17.86
C LEU A 263 12.81 2.34 16.75
N ALA A 264 13.32 1.41 15.93
CA ALA A 264 14.17 1.74 14.80
C ALA A 264 13.44 2.66 13.79
N THR A 265 12.15 2.42 13.57
CA THR A 265 11.34 3.26 12.68
C THR A 265 11.11 4.65 13.26
N ILE A 266 10.90 4.77 14.58
CA ILE A 266 10.79 6.07 15.27
C ILE A 266 12.10 6.84 15.23
N ARG A 267 13.23 6.18 15.53
CA ARG A 267 14.56 6.80 15.41
C ARG A 267 14.80 7.34 14.01
N ARG A 268 14.40 6.60 12.98
CA ARG A 268 14.45 7.11 11.60
C ARG A 268 13.62 8.38 11.44
N GLN A 269 12.40 8.43 11.97
CA GLN A 269 11.57 9.63 11.89
C GLN A 269 12.20 10.82 12.60
N LEU A 270 12.73 10.62 13.82
CA LEU A 270 13.44 11.67 14.56
C LEU A 270 14.64 12.21 13.77
N ARG A 271 15.43 11.35 13.10
CA ARG A 271 16.56 11.78 12.24
C ARG A 271 16.14 12.56 10.98
N LEU A 272 14.89 12.46 10.55
CA LEU A 272 14.39 13.20 9.40
C LEU A 272 13.88 14.59 9.78
N LEU A 273 13.68 14.84 11.07
CA LEU A 273 13.31 16.15 11.60
C LEU A 273 14.58 16.93 11.93
N GLU A 274 14.50 18.25 11.88
CA GLU A 274 15.58 19.12 12.33
C GLU A 274 15.76 18.97 13.85
N ASP A 275 17.02 18.90 14.31
CA ASP A 275 17.36 18.84 15.73
C ASP A 275 16.68 20.03 16.47
N ASP A 276 16.04 19.75 17.61
CA ASP A 276 15.31 20.71 18.46
C ASP A 276 14.06 21.41 17.87
N SER A 277 13.64 21.04 16.65
CA SER A 277 12.35 21.46 16.10
C SER A 277 11.16 21.09 17.02
N PRO A 278 10.07 21.89 17.02
CA PRO A 278 8.90 21.57 17.83
C PRO A 278 8.31 20.21 17.49
N GLU A 279 8.32 19.80 16.22
CA GLU A 279 7.90 18.47 15.76
C GLU A 279 8.78 17.37 16.36
N HIS A 280 10.11 17.57 16.39
CA HIS A 280 11.03 16.62 16.99
C HIS A 280 10.75 16.44 18.49
N ARG A 281 10.55 17.55 19.22
CA ARG A 281 10.23 17.52 20.65
C ARG A 281 8.89 16.84 20.94
N HIS A 282 7.83 17.19 20.21
CA HIS A 282 6.51 16.59 20.41
C HIS A 282 6.50 15.09 20.10
N LEU A 283 7.17 14.66 19.03
CA LEU A 283 7.26 13.23 18.69
C LEU A 283 8.03 12.47 19.77
N LEU A 284 9.09 13.05 20.31
CA LEU A 284 9.86 12.46 21.41
C LEU A 284 9.02 12.37 22.69
N GLU A 285 8.30 13.43 23.08
CA GLU A 285 7.40 13.45 24.23
C GLU A 285 6.29 12.39 24.12
N ALA A 286 5.64 12.29 22.96
CA ALA A 286 4.62 11.28 22.70
C ALA A 286 5.19 9.86 22.74
N THR A 287 6.41 9.67 22.24
CA THR A 287 7.12 8.39 22.32
C THR A 287 7.44 8.03 23.78
N GLN A 288 7.95 8.97 24.56
CA GLN A 288 8.24 8.75 25.99
C GLN A 288 6.97 8.43 26.78
N LEU A 289 5.85 9.11 26.48
CA LEU A 289 4.55 8.82 27.07
C LEU A 289 4.14 7.35 26.84
N LEU A 290 4.35 6.85 25.62
CA LEU A 290 4.05 5.48 25.26
C LEU A 290 5.02 4.48 25.90
N LEU A 291 6.32 4.78 25.97
CA LEU A 291 7.33 3.93 26.61
C LEU A 291 7.09 3.75 28.12
N ARG A 292 6.42 4.70 28.78
CA ARG A 292 6.02 4.59 30.18
C ARG A 292 4.84 3.65 30.41
N GLN A 293 4.10 3.26 29.36
CA GLN A 293 2.95 2.38 29.48
C GLN A 293 3.39 0.95 29.83
N ARG A 294 2.52 0.23 30.55
CA ARG A 294 2.85 -1.08 31.14
C ARG A 294 3.43 -2.08 30.14
N GLY A 295 2.87 -2.16 28.93
CA GLY A 295 3.35 -3.11 27.92
C GLY A 295 4.75 -2.77 27.39
N TYR A 296 5.09 -1.49 27.21
CA TYR A 296 6.40 -1.08 26.71
C TYR A 296 7.47 -0.94 27.79
N ARG A 297 7.09 -0.67 29.03
CA ARG A 297 8.01 -0.32 30.13
C ARG A 297 9.16 -1.33 30.28
N ALA A 298 8.86 -2.63 30.34
CA ALA A 298 9.90 -3.66 30.51
C ALA A 298 10.91 -3.69 29.34
N LEU A 299 10.43 -3.52 28.11
CA LEU A 299 11.29 -3.50 26.93
C LEU A 299 12.05 -2.17 26.79
N SER A 300 11.47 -1.07 27.26
CA SER A 300 12.16 0.22 27.36
C SER A 300 13.33 0.15 28.33
N THR A 301 13.17 -0.53 29.46
CA THR A 301 14.26 -0.77 30.41
C THR A 301 15.32 -1.70 29.84
N LYS A 302 14.93 -2.73 29.08
CA LYS A 302 15.86 -3.66 28.42
C LYS A 302 16.68 -3.00 27.30
N HIS A 303 16.09 -2.03 26.59
CA HIS A 303 16.70 -1.34 25.45
C HIS A 303 16.85 0.16 25.72
N PRO A 304 17.68 0.58 26.69
CA PRO A 304 17.74 1.97 27.16
C PRO A 304 18.26 2.93 26.08
N LEU A 305 19.15 2.46 25.20
CA LEU A 305 19.70 3.23 24.08
C LEU A 305 18.82 3.15 22.81
N GLY A 306 17.62 2.57 22.93
CA GLY A 306 16.74 2.27 21.81
C GLY A 306 16.24 3.49 21.02
N LEU A 307 16.29 4.69 21.61
CA LEU A 307 15.95 5.97 20.97
C LEU A 307 17.16 6.86 20.68
N GLN A 308 18.38 6.45 21.05
CA GLN A 308 19.57 7.25 20.83
C GLN A 308 19.84 7.41 19.32
N LEU A 309 20.02 8.65 18.88
CA LEU A 309 20.15 8.99 17.45
C LEU A 309 21.61 8.95 16.96
N ARG A 310 22.57 9.29 17.83
CA ARG A 310 24.02 9.25 17.57
C ARG A 310 24.66 8.02 18.25
N PRO A 311 25.71 7.42 17.68
CA PRO A 311 26.52 6.46 18.43
C PRO A 311 27.10 7.17 19.66
N SER A 312 27.00 6.57 20.84
CA SER A 312 27.86 6.95 21.96
C SER A 312 29.29 6.62 21.55
N LEU A 313 30.08 7.65 21.20
CA LEU A 313 31.53 7.52 21.26
C LEU A 313 31.87 7.41 22.75
N ALA A 314 32.11 6.18 23.20
CA ALA A 314 32.79 5.91 24.45
C ALA A 314 34.30 5.95 24.18
#